data_AF-A0A2M9LW76-F1
#
_entry.id   AF-A0A2M9LW76-F1
#
_cell.length_a   1.000
_cell.length_b   1.000
_cell.length_c   1.000
_cell.angle_alpha   90.00
_cell.angle_beta   90.00
_cell.angle_gamma   90.00
#
_symmetry.space_group_name_H-M   'P 1'
#
loop_
_entity.id
_entity.type
_entity.pdbx_description
1 polymer ?
#
loop_
_entity_poly.entity_id
_entity_poly.type
_entity_poly.pdbx_seq_one_letter_code
_entity_poly.pdbx_strand_id
1 'polypeptide(L)'
;MRDGAAPPAAIWLSLGTAVLFEVATVTASQVAAVRAASPWQDDPYDAVVSLTQFTVPVLALAIAVRMLVRRGPGGPDRAQQTGRAAGAMTVLIGLTAAFEWAAILVGAHATSRGTWTSVLIGGLTVVSGLTVVVTALLVRGRGPRGASARWQHDWLGDAIAVCDRIPVLRNRVGPRAVAWVRRRAMTVFVGLSALAAVGIAGSLAIGERWTNPLLIAWALAIETTAFLAFCVLSNALAGFVARPPRTRSRRVAEASMVAGCVAIQVAMAFRDALWSALGAGAVTSVPVLVTGTLGAGLLTSVVTAGLLTALPQHPNPPPVEGTSTSWTSKS
;
A
#
# COMPACT_ATOMS: atom_id res chain seq x y z
N MET A 1 -3.99 -32.75 -7.68
CA MET A 1 -4.36 -31.36 -7.37
C MET A 1 -3.08 -30.63 -6.96
N ARG A 2 -2.61 -29.64 -7.75
CA ARG A 2 -1.45 -28.82 -7.37
C ARG A 2 -1.96 -27.65 -6.54
N ASP A 3 -1.53 -27.59 -5.28
CA ASP A 3 -1.90 -26.52 -4.36
C ASP A 3 -1.54 -25.16 -4.96
N GLY A 4 -2.52 -24.24 -4.96
CA GLY A 4 -2.46 -22.93 -5.61
C GLY A 4 -1.58 -21.90 -4.90
N ALA A 5 -0.36 -22.30 -4.56
CA ALA A 5 0.69 -21.43 -4.06
C ALA A 5 1.33 -20.66 -5.22
N ALA A 6 1.61 -19.37 -5.01
CA ALA A 6 2.47 -18.62 -5.92
C ALA A 6 3.83 -19.34 -6.01
N PRO A 7 4.38 -19.56 -7.21
CA PRO A 7 5.66 -20.26 -7.34
C PRO A 7 6.75 -19.45 -6.63
N PRO A 8 7.67 -20.09 -5.88
CA PRO A 8 8.71 -19.39 -5.13
C PRO A 8 9.57 -18.48 -6.02
N ALA A 9 9.73 -18.85 -7.30
CA ALA A 9 10.37 -18.01 -8.31
C ALA A 9 9.65 -16.67 -8.54
N ALA A 10 8.31 -16.63 -8.51
CA ALA A 10 7.57 -15.38 -8.66
C ALA A 10 7.77 -14.45 -7.46
N ILE A 11 7.87 -15.00 -6.25
CA ILE A 11 8.13 -14.22 -5.04
C ILE A 11 9.54 -13.63 -5.09
N TRP A 12 10.56 -14.46 -5.38
CA TRP A 12 11.93 -13.96 -5.52
C TRP A 12 12.08 -12.95 -6.65
N LEU A 13 11.44 -13.20 -7.80
CA LEU A 13 11.45 -12.25 -8.90
C LEU A 13 10.77 -10.94 -8.49
N SER A 14 9.63 -10.98 -7.77
CA SER A 14 8.97 -9.77 -7.28
C SER A 14 9.86 -8.95 -6.34
N LEU A 15 10.64 -9.61 -5.47
CA LEU A 15 11.62 -8.95 -4.61
C LEU A 15 12.77 -8.34 -5.43
N GLY A 16 13.27 -9.06 -6.43
CA GLY A 16 14.29 -8.54 -7.35
C GLY A 16 13.80 -7.32 -8.13
N THR A 17 12.57 -7.37 -8.65
CA THR A 17 11.91 -6.24 -9.31
C THR A 17 11.76 -5.06 -8.36
N ALA A 18 11.39 -5.30 -7.09
CA ALA A 18 11.27 -4.24 -6.09
C ALA A 18 12.62 -3.58 -5.78
N VAL A 19 13.71 -4.35 -5.69
CA VAL A 19 15.06 -3.80 -5.52
C VAL A 19 15.46 -2.94 -6.72
N LEU A 20 15.25 -3.43 -7.94
CA LEU A 20 15.58 -2.68 -9.15
C LEU A 20 14.75 -1.40 -9.26
N PHE A 21 13.44 -1.49 -8.98
CA PHE A 21 12.55 -0.35 -8.90
C PHE A 21 13.07 0.67 -7.91
N GLU A 22 13.41 0.26 -6.68
CA GLU A 22 13.88 1.17 -5.65
C GLU A 22 15.19 1.87 -6.04
N VAL A 23 16.16 1.13 -6.60
CA VAL A 23 17.41 1.71 -7.10
C VAL A 23 17.14 2.75 -8.19
N ALA A 24 16.26 2.44 -9.14
CA ALA A 24 15.91 3.36 -10.22
C ALA A 24 15.21 4.62 -9.66
N THR A 25 14.23 4.44 -8.78
CA THR A 25 13.44 5.52 -8.17
C THR A 25 14.29 6.44 -7.30
N VAL A 26 15.12 5.88 -6.41
CA VAL A 26 16.05 6.66 -5.56
C VAL A 26 17.07 7.40 -6.42
N THR A 27 17.59 6.77 -7.47
CA THR A 27 18.52 7.45 -8.39
C THR A 27 17.82 8.62 -9.09
N ALA A 28 16.59 8.42 -9.56
CA ALA A 28 15.80 9.47 -10.20
C ALA A 28 15.42 10.61 -9.26
N SER A 29 15.14 10.34 -7.98
CA SER A 29 14.67 11.36 -7.03
C SER A 29 15.79 12.06 -6.25
N GLN A 30 16.91 11.38 -5.99
CA GLN A 30 17.98 11.88 -5.10
C GLN A 30 19.22 12.39 -5.85
N VAL A 31 19.48 11.93 -7.09
CA VAL A 31 20.62 12.44 -7.86
C VAL A 31 20.18 13.67 -8.65
N ALA A 32 20.63 14.86 -8.25
CA ALA A 32 20.18 16.13 -8.82
C ALA A 32 20.26 16.18 -10.36
N ALA A 33 21.33 15.67 -10.95
CA ALA A 33 21.50 15.61 -12.41
C ALA A 33 20.48 14.69 -13.10
N VAL A 34 20.10 13.59 -12.45
CA VAL A 34 19.10 12.64 -12.97
C VAL A 34 17.70 13.21 -12.78
N ARG A 35 17.43 13.80 -11.61
CA ARG A 35 16.16 14.46 -11.29
C ARG A 35 15.83 15.55 -12.31
N ALA A 36 16.78 16.43 -12.61
CA ALA A 36 16.60 17.50 -13.60
C ALA A 36 16.29 17.00 -15.03
N ALA A 37 16.68 15.76 -15.35
CA ALA A 37 16.42 15.12 -16.63
C ALA A 37 15.19 14.18 -16.60
N SER A 38 14.50 14.07 -15.46
CA SER A 38 13.37 13.16 -15.26
C SER A 38 12.08 13.77 -15.81
N PRO A 39 11.38 13.09 -16.74
CA PRO A 39 10.10 13.57 -17.27
C PRO A 39 8.98 13.67 -16.22
N TRP A 40 9.08 12.89 -15.14
CA TRP A 40 8.06 12.73 -14.10
C TRP A 40 8.41 13.42 -12.78
N GLN A 41 9.28 14.44 -12.82
CA GLN A 41 9.69 15.19 -11.63
C GLN A 41 8.59 16.08 -11.02
N ASP A 42 7.50 16.31 -11.75
CA ASP A 42 6.37 17.12 -11.31
C ASP A 42 5.14 16.27 -10.99
N ASP A 43 4.24 16.85 -10.20
CA ASP A 43 2.93 16.27 -9.94
C ASP A 43 2.10 16.17 -11.24
N PRO A 44 1.29 15.11 -11.42
CA PRO A 44 0.91 14.09 -10.42
C PRO A 44 1.91 12.92 -10.29
N TYR A 45 2.98 12.90 -11.07
CA TYR A 45 3.87 11.75 -11.17
C TYR A 45 4.79 11.62 -9.96
N ASP A 46 5.37 12.75 -9.51
CA ASP A 46 6.25 12.79 -8.33
C ASP A 46 5.54 12.32 -7.05
N ALA A 47 4.26 12.66 -6.86
CA ALA A 47 3.45 12.16 -5.76
C ALA A 47 3.34 10.61 -5.74
N VAL A 48 3.14 9.97 -6.90
CA VAL A 48 3.04 8.50 -7.00
C VAL A 48 4.39 7.85 -6.75
N VAL A 49 5.46 8.41 -7.32
CA VAL A 49 6.83 7.95 -7.11
C VAL A 49 7.22 8.05 -5.64
N SER A 50 6.96 9.19 -4.99
CA SER A 50 7.25 9.41 -3.57
C SER A 50 6.52 8.42 -2.67
N LEU A 51 5.24 8.16 -2.91
CA LEU A 51 4.47 7.17 -2.14
C LEU A 51 5.06 5.75 -2.29
N THR A 52 5.45 5.38 -3.50
CA THR A 52 5.92 4.03 -3.80
C THR A 52 7.37 3.79 -3.38
N GLN A 53 8.21 4.82 -3.39
CA GLN A 53 9.57 4.80 -2.84
C GLN A 53 9.58 4.40 -1.35
N PHE A 54 8.53 4.70 -0.58
CA PHE A 54 8.41 4.22 0.80
C PHE A 54 7.64 2.92 0.95
N THR A 55 6.53 2.76 0.23
CA THR A 55 5.62 1.63 0.43
C THR A 55 6.12 0.32 -0.18
N VAL A 56 6.84 0.37 -1.31
CA VAL A 56 7.41 -0.83 -1.96
C VAL A 56 8.47 -1.48 -1.09
N PRO A 57 9.49 -0.77 -0.54
CA PRO A 57 10.46 -1.36 0.37
C PRO A 57 9.83 -1.96 1.63
N VAL A 58 8.78 -1.33 2.18
CA VAL A 58 8.07 -1.86 3.36
C VAL A 58 7.39 -3.20 3.04
N LEU A 59 6.74 -3.34 1.88
CA LEU A 59 6.17 -4.61 1.45
C LEU A 59 7.26 -5.65 1.15
N ALA A 60 8.33 -5.25 0.48
CA ALA A 60 9.46 -6.13 0.18
C ALA A 60 10.10 -6.68 1.47
N LEU A 61 10.31 -5.81 2.46
CA LEU A 61 10.83 -6.19 3.77
C LEU A 61 9.88 -7.15 4.50
N ALA A 62 8.58 -6.85 4.51
CA ALA A 62 7.60 -7.75 5.08
C ALA A 62 7.71 -9.13 4.42
N ILE A 63 7.67 -9.19 3.08
CA ILE A 63 7.76 -10.43 2.30
C ILE A 63 9.05 -11.18 2.65
N ALA A 64 10.19 -10.49 2.69
CA ALA A 64 11.48 -11.06 3.06
C ALA A 64 11.47 -11.68 4.47
N VAL A 65 10.95 -10.96 5.47
CA VAL A 65 10.77 -11.46 6.85
C VAL A 65 9.96 -12.76 6.85
N ARG A 66 8.87 -12.81 6.08
CA ARG A 66 8.04 -14.02 5.98
C ARG A 66 8.78 -15.17 5.30
N MET A 67 9.62 -14.90 4.31
CA MET A 67 10.44 -15.92 3.66
C MET A 67 11.47 -16.53 4.62
N LEU A 68 11.98 -15.78 5.60
CA LEU A 68 12.89 -16.29 6.65
C LEU A 68 12.22 -17.29 7.61
N VAL A 69 10.88 -17.28 7.68
CA VAL A 69 10.07 -18.17 8.53
C VAL A 69 9.26 -19.17 7.71
N ARG A 70 9.54 -19.31 6.40
CA ARG A 70 8.76 -20.15 5.47
C ARG A 70 8.66 -21.63 5.83
N ARG A 71 9.57 -22.15 6.67
CA ARG A 71 9.58 -23.55 7.13
C ARG A 71 8.68 -23.81 8.34
N GLY A 72 8.01 -22.79 8.87
CA GLY A 72 7.08 -22.91 10.00
C GLY A 72 5.69 -23.46 9.62
N PRO A 73 4.90 -23.91 10.60
CA PRO A 73 3.53 -24.40 10.39
C PRO A 73 2.60 -23.32 9.80
N GLY A 74 1.67 -23.73 8.91
CA GLY A 74 0.71 -22.83 8.22
C GLY A 74 0.91 -22.66 6.70
N GLY A 75 1.56 -23.61 6.03
CA GLY A 75 1.98 -23.57 4.62
C GLY A 75 1.04 -22.91 3.60
N PRO A 76 -0.23 -23.32 3.46
CA PRO A 76 -1.12 -22.80 2.40
C PRO A 76 -1.55 -21.34 2.65
N ASP A 77 -1.95 -20.99 3.89
CA ASP A 77 -2.26 -19.60 4.28
C ASP A 77 -1.05 -18.69 4.06
N ARG A 78 0.14 -19.21 4.38
CA ARG A 78 1.40 -18.49 4.21
C ARG A 78 1.69 -18.16 2.76
N ALA A 79 1.57 -19.14 1.87
CA ALA A 79 1.81 -18.95 0.45
C ALA A 79 0.80 -17.97 -0.18
N GLN A 80 -0.49 -18.08 0.17
CA GLN A 80 -1.52 -17.20 -0.38
C GLN A 80 -1.34 -15.74 0.08
N GLN A 81 -1.12 -15.51 1.37
CA GLN A 81 -0.88 -14.16 1.91
C GLN A 81 0.38 -13.53 1.30
N THR A 82 1.46 -14.31 1.16
CA THR A 82 2.71 -13.84 0.52
C THR A 82 2.50 -13.50 -0.95
N GLY A 83 1.76 -14.34 -1.70
CA GLY A 83 1.40 -14.05 -3.09
C GLY A 83 0.52 -12.80 -3.23
N ARG A 84 -0.37 -12.54 -2.27
CA ARG A 84 -1.18 -11.30 -2.25
C ARG A 84 -0.35 -10.07 -1.90
N ALA A 85 0.60 -10.18 -0.96
CA ALA A 85 1.54 -9.10 -0.66
C ALA A 85 2.43 -8.78 -1.86
N ALA A 86 3.00 -9.80 -2.51
CA ALA A 86 3.77 -9.66 -3.74
C ALA A 86 2.92 -9.05 -4.86
N GLY A 87 1.65 -9.45 -4.98
CA GLY A 87 0.69 -8.84 -5.90
C GLY A 87 0.44 -7.37 -5.61
N ALA A 88 0.22 -6.99 -4.34
CA ALA A 88 0.04 -5.59 -3.96
C ALA A 88 1.28 -4.74 -4.27
N MET A 89 2.47 -5.25 -3.96
CA MET A 89 3.75 -4.61 -4.31
C MET A 89 3.91 -4.45 -5.82
N THR A 90 3.62 -5.50 -6.58
CA THR A 90 3.68 -5.47 -8.06
C THR A 90 2.69 -4.45 -8.64
N VAL A 91 1.50 -4.31 -8.06
CA VAL A 91 0.52 -3.29 -8.46
C VAL A 91 1.04 -1.89 -8.19
N LEU A 92 1.69 -1.63 -7.06
CA LEU A 92 2.28 -0.32 -6.76
C LEU A 92 3.39 0.04 -7.75
N ILE A 93 4.30 -0.92 -8.03
CA ILE A 93 5.36 -0.74 -9.03
C ILE A 93 4.75 -0.48 -10.41
N GLY A 94 3.75 -1.27 -10.82
CA GLY A 94 3.07 -1.10 -12.11
C GLY A 94 2.30 0.21 -12.22
N LEU A 95 1.68 0.69 -11.15
CA LEU A 95 1.01 1.98 -11.10
C LEU A 95 2.01 3.12 -11.31
N THR A 96 3.16 3.05 -10.63
CA THR A 96 4.24 4.03 -10.78
C THR A 96 4.75 4.07 -12.21
N ALA A 97 5.07 2.89 -12.76
CA ALA A 97 5.52 2.78 -14.15
C ALA A 97 4.49 3.34 -15.15
N ALA A 98 3.18 3.13 -14.91
CA ALA A 98 2.13 3.69 -15.75
C ALA A 98 2.12 5.23 -15.73
N PHE A 99 2.33 5.84 -14.56
CA PHE A 99 2.46 7.29 -14.42
C PHE A 99 3.72 7.82 -15.10
N GLU A 100 4.86 7.14 -14.93
CA GLU A 100 6.13 7.52 -15.59
C GLU A 100 6.02 7.42 -17.13
N TRP A 101 5.36 6.39 -17.65
CA TRP A 101 5.05 6.29 -19.08
C TRP A 101 4.11 7.40 -19.56
N ALA A 102 3.09 7.74 -18.78
CA ALA A 102 2.19 8.84 -19.11
C ALA A 102 2.95 10.18 -19.20
N ALA A 103 3.89 10.45 -18.28
CA ALA A 103 4.75 11.63 -18.34
C ALA A 103 5.57 11.69 -19.63
N ILE A 104 6.14 10.56 -20.06
CA ILE A 104 6.89 10.46 -21.33
C ILE A 104 5.98 10.75 -22.52
N LEU A 105 4.79 10.13 -22.56
CA LEU A 105 3.84 10.21 -23.69
C LEU A 105 3.26 11.62 -23.86
N VAL A 106 2.97 12.30 -22.75
CA VAL A 106 2.51 13.71 -22.77
C VAL A 106 3.64 14.66 -23.15
N GLY A 107 4.89 14.19 -23.16
CA GLY A 107 6.05 15.02 -23.48
C GLY A 107 6.41 15.99 -22.35
N ALA A 108 6.11 15.62 -21.10
CA ALA A 108 6.50 16.40 -19.94
C ALA A 108 8.02 16.65 -19.98
N HIS A 109 8.41 17.92 -19.87
CA HIS A 109 9.80 18.36 -19.93
C HIS A 109 10.57 17.91 -21.18
N ALA A 110 9.94 17.91 -22.36
CA ALA A 110 10.61 17.53 -23.61
C ALA A 110 11.92 18.30 -23.89
N THR A 111 12.06 19.50 -23.36
CA THR A 111 13.24 20.37 -23.50
C THR A 111 14.42 19.97 -22.61
N SER A 112 14.23 19.19 -21.54
CA SER A 112 15.31 18.72 -20.66
C SER A 112 15.82 17.32 -21.00
N ARG A 113 15.40 16.77 -22.14
CA ARG A 113 15.78 15.43 -22.58
C ARG A 113 17.28 15.36 -22.89
N GLY A 114 17.99 14.54 -22.12
CA GLY A 114 19.42 14.27 -22.31
C GLY A 114 19.76 12.79 -22.17
N THR A 115 21.05 12.47 -22.09
CA THR A 115 21.54 11.09 -21.91
C THR A 115 20.90 10.40 -20.71
N TRP A 116 20.71 11.13 -19.60
CA TRP A 116 20.04 10.61 -18.41
C TRP A 116 18.58 10.22 -18.66
N THR A 117 17.86 10.96 -19.51
CA THR A 117 16.48 10.61 -19.88
C THR A 117 16.44 9.26 -20.61
N SER A 118 17.40 8.99 -21.50
CA SER A 118 17.50 7.66 -22.15
C SER A 118 17.80 6.55 -21.15
N VAL A 119 18.68 6.79 -20.17
CA VAL A 119 18.96 5.84 -19.08
C VAL A 119 17.71 5.57 -18.25
N LEU A 120 16.96 6.62 -17.89
CA LEU A 120 15.70 6.52 -17.15
C LEU A 120 14.64 5.72 -17.93
N ILE A 121 14.46 6.00 -19.22
CA ILE A 121 13.54 5.24 -20.09
C ILE A 121 13.96 3.78 -20.19
N GLY A 122 15.26 3.51 -20.30
CA GLY A 122 15.81 2.15 -20.29
C GLY A 122 15.48 1.41 -18.99
N GLY A 123 15.75 2.04 -17.84
CA GLY A 123 15.40 1.52 -16.52
C GLY A 123 13.91 1.24 -16.37
N LEU A 124 13.06 2.21 -16.74
CA LEU A 124 11.60 2.09 -16.74
C LEU A 124 11.12 0.94 -17.61
N THR A 125 11.70 0.75 -18.79
CA THR A 125 11.36 -0.36 -19.71
C THR A 125 11.67 -1.71 -19.07
N VAL A 126 12.84 -1.84 -18.43
CA VAL A 126 13.23 -3.08 -17.72
C VAL A 126 12.29 -3.35 -16.55
N VAL A 127 12.04 -2.37 -15.69
CA VAL A 127 11.13 -2.50 -14.54
C VAL A 127 9.71 -2.85 -14.99
N SER A 128 9.22 -2.21 -16.06
CA SER A 128 7.91 -2.50 -16.66
C SER A 128 7.82 -3.94 -17.16
N GLY A 129 8.83 -4.40 -17.92
CA GLY A 129 8.90 -5.76 -18.42
C GLY A 129 8.91 -6.79 -17.30
N LEU A 130 9.74 -6.59 -16.27
CA LEU A 130 9.76 -7.46 -15.09
C LEU A 130 8.43 -7.46 -14.33
N THR A 131 7.78 -6.31 -14.20
CA THR A 131 6.46 -6.17 -13.55
C THR A 131 5.39 -6.98 -14.29
N VAL A 132 5.40 -6.95 -15.63
CA VAL A 132 4.50 -7.78 -16.46
C VAL A 132 4.78 -9.27 -16.25
N VAL A 133 6.04 -9.69 -16.26
CA VAL A 133 6.43 -11.09 -16.03
C VAL A 133 5.99 -11.57 -14.64
N VAL A 134 6.28 -10.80 -13.59
CA VAL A 134 5.84 -11.11 -12.22
C VAL A 134 4.32 -11.21 -12.14
N THR A 135 3.60 -10.26 -12.74
CA THR A 135 2.14 -10.27 -12.78
C THR A 135 1.62 -11.53 -13.45
N ALA A 136 2.17 -11.91 -14.61
CA ALA A 136 1.78 -13.12 -15.32
C ALA A 136 2.02 -14.39 -14.49
N LEU A 137 3.17 -14.49 -13.80
CA LEU A 137 3.49 -15.61 -12.92
C LEU A 137 2.56 -15.68 -11.72
N LEU A 138 2.25 -14.53 -11.09
CA LEU A 138 1.32 -14.46 -9.97
C LEU A 138 -0.10 -14.84 -10.40
N VAL A 139 -0.55 -14.39 -11.58
CA VAL A 139 -1.87 -14.75 -12.15
C VAL A 139 -1.94 -16.25 -12.43
N ARG A 140 -0.92 -16.82 -13.08
CA ARG A 140 -0.85 -18.26 -13.38
C ARG A 140 -0.79 -19.13 -12.12
N GLY A 141 -0.18 -18.61 -11.05
CA GLY A 141 -0.11 -19.28 -9.75
C GLY A 141 -1.34 -19.09 -8.86
N ARG A 142 -2.40 -18.41 -9.32
CA ARG A 142 -3.61 -18.23 -8.51
C ARG A 142 -4.39 -19.54 -8.39
N GLY A 143 -4.41 -20.11 -7.18
CA GLY A 143 -5.38 -21.14 -6.83
C GLY A 143 -6.82 -20.62 -6.77
N PRO A 144 -7.82 -21.52 -6.70
CA PRO A 144 -9.19 -21.15 -6.38
C PRO A 144 -9.21 -20.23 -5.17
N ARG A 145 -10.02 -19.17 -5.20
CA ARG A 145 -10.20 -18.29 -4.04
C ARG A 145 -10.86 -19.13 -2.94
N GLY A 146 -10.06 -19.80 -2.12
CA GLY A 146 -10.52 -20.39 -0.88
C GLY A 146 -11.24 -19.31 -0.08
N ALA A 147 -12.43 -19.62 0.42
CA ALA A 147 -13.19 -18.72 1.27
C ALA A 147 -12.23 -18.16 2.31
N SER A 148 -12.10 -16.84 2.38
CA SER A 148 -11.26 -16.10 3.33
C SER A 148 -11.70 -16.27 4.79
N ALA A 149 -12.41 -17.35 5.09
CA ALA A 149 -12.92 -17.72 6.39
C ALA A 149 -11.74 -18.16 7.27
N ARG A 150 -11.22 -17.19 8.03
CA ARG A 150 -10.23 -17.33 9.11
C ARG A 150 -8.88 -17.90 8.68
N TRP A 151 -8.02 -17.01 8.17
CA TRP A 151 -6.57 -17.24 8.24
C TRP A 151 -6.17 -17.52 9.70
N GLN A 152 -5.62 -18.71 9.94
CA GLN A 152 -5.21 -19.13 11.29
C GLN A 152 -3.85 -18.54 11.67
N HIS A 153 -3.03 -18.19 10.67
CA HIS A 153 -1.67 -17.64 10.83
C HIS A 153 -1.57 -16.25 10.17
N ASP A 154 -1.16 -15.24 10.94
CA ASP A 154 -0.90 -13.88 10.47
C ASP A 154 0.60 -13.56 10.50
N TRP A 155 1.00 -12.45 9.87
CA TRP A 155 2.41 -12.07 9.75
C TRP A 155 3.01 -11.61 11.07
N LEU A 156 2.17 -11.17 12.00
CA LEU A 156 2.59 -10.83 13.35
C LEU A 156 3.19 -12.06 14.07
N GLY A 157 2.63 -13.26 13.83
CA GLY A 157 3.22 -14.53 14.25
C GLY A 157 4.66 -14.73 13.75
N ASP A 158 4.92 -14.40 12.49
CA ASP A 158 6.24 -14.53 11.87
C ASP A 158 7.23 -13.51 12.42
N ALA A 159 6.78 -12.27 12.64
CA ALA A 159 7.61 -11.23 13.24
C ALA A 159 8.10 -11.63 14.63
N ILE A 160 7.24 -12.24 15.46
CA ILE A 160 7.64 -12.76 16.78
C ILE A 160 8.66 -13.88 16.62
N ALA A 161 8.43 -14.82 15.70
CA ALA A 161 9.36 -15.92 15.47
C ALA A 161 10.76 -15.42 15.05
N VAL A 162 10.84 -14.28 14.36
CA VAL A 162 12.11 -13.59 14.09
C VAL A 162 12.64 -12.88 15.34
N CYS A 163 11.82 -12.15 16.08
CA CYS A 163 12.21 -11.48 17.33
C CYS A 163 12.73 -12.47 18.38
N ASP A 164 12.16 -13.68 18.48
CA ASP A 164 12.59 -14.74 19.39
C ASP A 164 14.00 -15.25 19.05
N ARG A 165 14.44 -15.13 17.79
CA ARG A 165 15.81 -15.45 17.37
C ARG A 165 16.82 -14.37 17.76
N ILE A 166 16.36 -13.17 18.11
CA ILE A 166 17.21 -12.02 18.46
C ILE A 166 17.18 -11.82 19.99
N PRO A 167 18.27 -12.09 20.73
CA PRO A 167 18.27 -12.10 22.19
C PRO A 167 17.75 -10.81 22.84
N VAL A 168 18.06 -9.65 22.22
CA VAL A 168 17.65 -8.33 22.72
C VAL A 168 16.14 -8.09 22.56
N LEU A 169 15.51 -8.66 21.53
CA LEU A 169 14.09 -8.47 21.23
C LEU A 169 13.20 -9.51 21.89
N ARG A 170 13.74 -10.70 22.17
CA ARG A 170 13.04 -11.81 22.84
C ARG A 170 12.36 -11.38 24.14
N ASN A 171 13.03 -10.55 24.94
CA ASN A 171 12.50 -10.11 26.24
C ASN A 171 11.47 -8.97 26.14
N ARG A 172 11.34 -8.33 24.96
CA ARG A 172 10.44 -7.18 24.75
C ARG A 172 9.15 -7.54 24.01
N VAL A 173 9.18 -8.59 23.18
CA VAL A 173 8.05 -8.97 22.32
C VAL A 173 7.39 -10.24 22.85
N GLY A 174 6.41 -10.08 23.74
CA GLY A 174 5.65 -11.21 24.32
C GLY A 174 4.27 -11.43 23.69
N PRO A 175 3.62 -12.58 23.95
CA PRO A 175 2.26 -12.88 23.47
C PRO A 175 1.21 -11.81 23.85
N ARG A 176 1.41 -11.12 24.98
CA ARG A 176 0.55 -10.02 25.43
C ARG A 176 0.60 -8.81 24.49
N ALA A 177 1.80 -8.46 23.99
CA ALA A 177 1.98 -7.35 23.05
C ALA A 177 1.27 -7.66 21.72
N VAL A 178 1.36 -8.91 21.26
CA VAL A 178 0.74 -9.41 20.03
C VAL A 178 -0.78 -9.35 20.13
N ALA A 179 -1.33 -9.84 21.24
CA ALA A 179 -2.76 -9.77 21.49
C ALA A 179 -3.24 -8.32 21.59
N TRP A 180 -2.42 -7.42 22.16
CA TRP A 180 -2.70 -5.98 22.18
C TRP A 180 -2.71 -5.38 20.78
N VAL A 181 -1.71 -5.66 19.94
CA VAL A 181 -1.63 -5.20 18.54
C VAL A 181 -2.84 -5.69 17.75
N ARG A 182 -3.24 -6.96 17.86
CA ARG A 182 -4.44 -7.49 17.18
C ARG A 182 -5.71 -6.78 17.61
N ARG A 183 -5.87 -6.52 18.92
CA ARG A 183 -7.05 -5.79 19.45
C ARG A 183 -7.07 -4.32 19.05
N ARG A 184 -5.90 -3.69 18.92
CA ARG A 184 -5.73 -2.25 18.62
C ARG A 184 -5.10 -1.99 17.26
N ALA A 185 -5.30 -2.89 16.29
CA ALA A 185 -4.63 -2.83 14.99
C ALA A 185 -4.81 -1.48 14.29
N MET A 186 -6.02 -0.90 14.37
CA MET A 186 -6.29 0.42 13.80
C MET A 186 -5.48 1.53 14.47
N THR A 187 -5.41 1.53 15.80
CA THR A 187 -4.58 2.50 16.55
C THR A 187 -3.11 2.34 16.21
N VAL A 188 -2.64 1.11 16.02
CA VAL A 188 -1.26 0.84 15.58
C VAL A 188 -1.02 1.37 14.17
N PHE A 189 -1.96 1.16 13.23
CA PHE A 189 -1.83 1.71 11.88
C PHE A 189 -1.80 3.22 11.88
N VAL A 190 -2.69 3.89 12.62
CA VAL A 190 -2.69 5.35 12.76
C VAL A 190 -1.36 5.83 13.37
N GLY A 191 -0.92 5.20 14.47
CA GLY A 191 0.33 5.57 15.15
C GLY A 191 1.56 5.40 14.27
N LEU A 192 1.69 4.28 13.56
CA LEU A 192 2.82 4.04 12.65
C LEU A 192 2.78 4.99 11.45
N SER A 193 1.59 5.27 10.91
CA SER A 193 1.43 6.22 9.80
C SER A 193 1.82 7.63 10.21
N ALA A 194 1.38 8.08 11.38
CA ALA A 194 1.74 9.39 11.93
C ALA A 194 3.25 9.48 12.23
N LEU A 195 3.86 8.44 12.80
CA LEU A 195 5.31 8.41 13.04
C LEU A 195 6.12 8.48 11.74
N ALA A 196 5.72 7.72 10.71
CA ALA A 196 6.35 7.78 9.40
C ALA A 196 6.20 9.18 8.78
N ALA A 197 4.99 9.75 8.84
CA ALA A 197 4.68 11.08 8.36
C ALA A 197 5.49 12.18 9.07
N VAL A 198 5.67 12.10 10.39
CA VAL A 198 6.53 13.02 11.14
C VAL A 198 7.98 12.96 10.65
N GLY A 199 8.51 11.75 10.40
CA GLY A 199 9.86 11.58 9.87
C GLY A 199 10.02 12.23 8.50
N ILE A 200 9.09 11.96 7.57
CA ILE A 200 9.15 12.44 6.19
C ILE A 200 8.86 13.93 6.12
N ALA A 201 7.70 14.39 6.59
CA ALA A 201 7.34 15.80 6.58
C ALA A 201 8.32 16.66 7.38
N GLY A 202 8.86 16.13 8.49
CA GLY A 202 9.93 16.78 9.25
C GLY A 202 11.22 16.93 8.45
N SER A 203 11.65 15.87 7.74
CA SER A 203 12.83 15.93 6.88
C SER A 203 12.67 16.92 5.72
N LEU A 204 11.49 16.98 5.10
CA LEU A 204 11.15 17.94 4.05
C LEU A 204 11.15 19.37 4.60
N ALA A 205 10.47 19.60 5.73
CA ALA A 205 10.41 20.93 6.34
C ALA A 205 11.80 21.47 6.70
N ILE A 206 12.70 20.61 7.20
CA ILE A 206 14.09 20.99 7.50
C ILE A 206 14.88 21.22 6.20
N GLY A 207 14.81 20.28 5.25
CA GLY A 207 15.57 20.32 4.00
C GLY A 207 15.22 21.52 3.13
N GLU A 208 13.93 21.83 3.01
CA GLU A 208 13.41 22.96 2.23
C GLU A 208 13.23 24.25 3.04
N ARG A 209 13.62 24.24 4.32
CA ARG A 209 13.56 25.39 5.23
C ARG A 209 12.16 26.01 5.31
N TRP A 210 11.13 25.18 5.38
CA TRP A 210 9.75 25.64 5.49
C TRP A 210 9.52 26.40 6.80
N THR A 211 9.00 27.62 6.68
CA THR A 211 8.65 28.47 7.83
C THR A 211 7.14 28.54 8.09
N ASN A 212 6.32 28.11 7.13
CA ASN A 212 4.87 28.18 7.24
C ASN A 212 4.33 26.96 8.01
N PRO A 213 3.79 27.14 9.25
CA PRO A 213 3.30 26.02 10.06
C PRO A 213 2.10 25.33 9.41
N LEU A 214 1.29 26.05 8.63
CA LEU A 214 0.15 25.48 7.93
C LEU A 214 0.60 24.49 6.84
N LEU A 215 1.69 24.81 6.13
CA LEU A 215 2.26 23.92 5.11
C LEU A 215 2.83 22.65 5.74
N ILE A 216 3.52 22.78 6.87
CA ILE A 216 4.08 21.64 7.62
C ILE A 216 2.94 20.74 8.14
N ALA A 217 1.91 21.34 8.74
CA ALA A 217 0.75 20.60 9.23
C ALA A 217 -0.01 19.89 8.11
N TRP A 218 -0.13 20.54 6.95
CA TRP A 218 -0.70 19.96 5.76
C TRP A 218 0.10 18.75 5.26
N ALA A 219 1.42 18.90 5.06
CA ALA A 219 2.28 17.81 4.63
C ALA A 219 2.21 16.61 5.58
N LEU A 220 2.22 16.86 6.90
CA LEU A 220 2.03 15.83 7.91
C LEU A 220 0.68 15.10 7.74
N ALA A 221 -0.40 15.83 7.48
CA ALA A 221 -1.72 15.25 7.26
C ALA A 221 -1.74 14.38 5.99
N ILE A 222 -1.23 14.89 4.87
CA ILE A 222 -1.12 14.16 3.59
C ILE A 222 -0.37 12.84 3.79
N GLU A 223 0.84 12.90 4.33
CA GLU A 223 1.67 11.72 4.57
C GLU A 223 1.00 10.71 5.51
N THR A 224 0.39 11.21 6.59
CA THR A 224 -0.34 10.34 7.55
C THR A 224 -1.48 9.62 6.84
N THR A 225 -2.25 10.32 6.02
CA THR A 225 -3.38 9.73 5.29
C THR A 225 -2.91 8.73 4.23
N ALA A 226 -1.79 9.00 3.56
CA ALA A 226 -1.19 8.12 2.57
C ALA A 226 -0.77 6.77 3.19
N PHE A 227 0.02 6.82 4.27
CA PHE A 227 0.47 5.62 4.98
C PHE A 227 -0.67 4.88 5.67
N LEU A 228 -1.68 5.60 6.16
CA LEU A 228 -2.86 4.98 6.76
C LEU A 228 -3.67 4.21 5.72
N ALA A 229 -3.94 4.82 4.56
CA ALA A 229 -4.61 4.14 3.45
C ALA A 229 -3.82 2.90 3.02
N PHE A 230 -2.51 3.04 2.84
CA PHE A 230 -1.62 1.93 2.53
C PHE A 230 -1.69 0.81 3.57
N CYS A 231 -1.57 1.11 4.87
CA CYS A 231 -1.62 0.10 5.93
C CYS A 231 -2.96 -0.65 5.91
N VAL A 232 -4.08 0.07 5.78
CA VAL A 232 -5.41 -0.54 5.81
C VAL A 232 -5.66 -1.40 4.58
N LEU A 233 -5.35 -0.89 3.37
CA LEU A 233 -5.51 -1.60 2.10
C LEU A 233 -4.60 -2.81 2.00
N SER A 234 -3.31 -2.64 2.29
CA SER A 234 -2.32 -3.72 2.25
C SER A 234 -2.67 -4.82 3.25
N ASN A 235 -3.16 -4.48 4.45
CA ASN A 235 -3.67 -5.48 5.38
C ASN A 235 -4.98 -6.13 4.92
N ALA A 236 -5.87 -5.42 4.23
CA ALA A 236 -7.07 -6.01 3.67
C ALA A 236 -6.75 -7.02 2.55
N LEU A 237 -5.72 -6.74 1.74
CA LEU A 237 -5.26 -7.60 0.67
C LEU A 237 -4.46 -8.81 1.19
N ALA A 238 -3.43 -8.56 2.00
CA ALA A 238 -2.42 -9.56 2.36
C ALA A 238 -2.51 -10.13 3.78
N GLY A 239 -3.33 -9.55 4.66
CA GLY A 239 -3.58 -10.14 5.98
C GLY A 239 -2.48 -10.03 7.01
N PHE A 240 -1.71 -8.94 6.99
CA PHE A 240 -0.59 -8.76 7.92
C PHE A 240 -0.96 -8.98 9.39
N VAL A 241 -2.07 -8.40 9.82
CA VAL A 241 -2.60 -8.50 11.17
C VAL A 241 -4.03 -9.05 11.12
N ALA A 242 -4.26 -10.14 11.85
CA ALA A 242 -5.60 -10.66 12.08
C ALA A 242 -6.42 -9.66 12.90
N ARG A 243 -7.55 -9.21 12.34
CA ARG A 243 -8.45 -8.25 12.98
C ARG A 243 -9.73 -8.95 13.44
N PRO A 244 -10.26 -8.63 14.64
CA PRO A 244 -11.51 -9.23 15.13
C PRO A 244 -12.70 -8.92 14.20
N PRO A 245 -13.78 -9.71 14.25
CA PRO A 245 -15.00 -9.45 13.50
C PRO A 245 -15.49 -8.02 13.76
N ARG A 246 -15.90 -7.32 12.71
CA ARG A 246 -16.29 -5.91 12.78
C ARG A 246 -17.80 -5.76 12.64
N THR A 247 -18.35 -4.90 13.49
CA THR A 247 -19.72 -4.38 13.32
C THR A 247 -19.87 -3.68 11.96
N ARG A 248 -21.11 -3.53 11.48
CA ARG A 248 -21.39 -2.82 10.22
C ARG A 248 -20.88 -1.38 10.28
N SER A 249 -21.19 -0.66 11.34
CA SER A 249 -20.77 0.73 11.55
C SER A 249 -19.25 0.90 11.45
N ARG A 250 -18.48 -0.01 12.06
CA ARG A 250 -17.03 0.01 11.99
C ARG A 250 -16.49 -0.27 10.58
N ARG A 251 -17.12 -1.17 9.82
CA ARG A 251 -16.74 -1.43 8.42
C ARG A 251 -17.00 -0.22 7.54
N VAL A 252 -18.16 0.43 7.71
CA VAL A 252 -18.50 1.67 7.00
C VAL A 252 -17.48 2.76 7.33
N ALA A 253 -17.19 2.98 8.61
CA ALA A 253 -16.22 3.99 9.05
C ALA A 253 -14.80 3.73 8.52
N GLU A 254 -14.33 2.48 8.54
CA GLU A 254 -13.01 2.13 7.97
C GLU A 254 -12.98 2.35 6.45
N ALA A 255 -14.04 1.95 5.73
CA ALA A 255 -14.12 2.12 4.28
C ALA A 255 -14.22 3.59 3.87
N SER A 256 -15.05 4.38 4.54
CA SER A 256 -15.19 5.82 4.28
C SER A 256 -13.90 6.57 4.57
N MET A 257 -13.23 6.26 5.69
CA MET A 257 -11.94 6.86 6.03
C MET A 257 -10.87 6.54 4.97
N VAL A 258 -10.77 5.29 4.52
CA VAL A 258 -9.83 4.92 3.44
C VAL A 258 -10.16 5.65 2.14
N ALA A 259 -11.44 5.73 1.76
CA ALA A 259 -11.87 6.46 0.57
C ALA A 259 -11.49 7.94 0.65
N GLY A 260 -11.68 8.57 1.81
CA GLY A 260 -11.23 9.93 2.07
C GLY A 260 -9.72 10.10 1.97
N CYS A 261 -8.94 9.22 2.59
CA CYS A 261 -7.48 9.26 2.51
C CYS A 261 -7.00 9.14 1.05
N VAL A 262 -7.59 8.24 0.26
CA VAL A 262 -7.27 8.11 -1.17
C VAL A 262 -7.65 9.37 -1.94
N ALA A 263 -8.82 9.96 -1.66
CA ALA A 263 -9.25 11.20 -2.30
C ALA A 263 -8.33 12.39 -1.98
N ILE A 264 -7.79 12.45 -0.76
CA ILE A 264 -6.76 13.45 -0.38
C ILE A 264 -5.53 13.30 -1.27
N GLN A 265 -5.01 12.07 -1.46
CA GLN A 265 -3.86 11.83 -2.32
C GLN A 265 -4.12 12.19 -3.77
N VAL A 266 -5.29 11.82 -4.30
CA VAL A 266 -5.69 12.17 -5.67
C VAL A 266 -5.80 13.69 -5.82
N ALA A 267 -6.45 14.38 -4.87
CA ALA A 267 -6.57 15.83 -4.91
C ALA A 267 -5.22 16.54 -4.80
N MET A 268 -4.28 15.99 -4.01
CA MET A 268 -2.93 16.54 -3.87
C MET A 268 -2.11 16.37 -5.15
N ALA A 269 -2.12 15.16 -5.74
CA ALA A 269 -1.36 14.85 -6.95
C ALA A 269 -1.90 15.59 -8.17
N PHE A 270 -3.22 15.72 -8.29
CA PHE A 270 -3.86 16.38 -9.44
C PHE A 270 -4.27 17.83 -9.14
N ARG A 271 -3.70 18.47 -8.10
CA ARG A 271 -4.15 19.78 -7.61
C ARG A 271 -4.25 20.83 -8.72
N ASP A 272 -3.21 20.97 -9.55
CA ASP A 272 -3.16 22.01 -10.58
C ASP A 272 -4.11 21.71 -11.74
N ALA A 273 -4.24 20.43 -12.11
CA ALA A 273 -5.21 20.00 -13.11
C ALA A 273 -6.66 20.21 -12.64
N LEU A 274 -6.96 19.88 -11.37
CA LEU A 274 -8.28 20.09 -10.77
C LEU A 274 -8.64 21.57 -10.70
N TRP A 275 -7.70 22.42 -10.29
CA TRP A 275 -7.93 23.86 -10.19
C TRP A 275 -8.04 24.53 -11.56
N SER A 276 -7.23 24.10 -12.52
CA SER A 276 -7.35 24.54 -13.91
C SER A 276 -8.71 24.15 -14.51
N ALA A 277 -9.22 22.95 -14.21
CA ALA A 277 -10.54 22.52 -14.67
C ALA A 277 -11.69 23.35 -14.08
N LEU A 278 -11.50 23.92 -12.89
CA LEU A 278 -12.43 24.83 -12.23
C LEU A 278 -12.28 26.29 -12.69
N GLY A 279 -11.35 26.58 -13.62
CA GLY A 279 -11.08 27.95 -14.10
C GLY A 279 -10.33 28.84 -13.11
N ALA A 280 -9.78 28.27 -12.03
CA ALA A 280 -9.14 29.02 -10.93
C ALA A 280 -7.63 29.25 -11.12
N GLY A 281 -7.04 28.82 -12.23
CA GLY A 281 -5.59 28.91 -12.49
C GLY A 281 -4.77 27.95 -11.61
N ALA A 282 -3.48 28.22 -11.45
CA ALA A 282 -2.60 27.40 -10.60
C ALA A 282 -2.85 27.66 -9.10
N VAL A 283 -2.60 26.67 -8.23
CA VAL A 283 -2.79 26.83 -6.78
C VAL A 283 -1.65 27.70 -6.21
N THR A 284 -1.94 28.95 -5.90
CA THR A 284 -0.92 29.93 -5.45
C THR A 284 -0.82 30.11 -3.93
N SER A 285 -1.75 29.56 -3.14
CA SER A 285 -1.76 29.78 -1.69
C SER A 285 -1.99 28.50 -0.89
N VAL A 286 -1.26 28.41 0.24
CA VAL A 286 -1.33 27.26 1.16
C VAL A 286 -2.75 27.03 1.71
N PRO A 287 -3.54 28.05 2.11
CA PRO A 287 -4.90 27.81 2.58
C PRO A 287 -5.82 27.17 1.53
N VAL A 288 -5.67 27.55 0.25
CA VAL A 288 -6.44 26.96 -0.86
C VAL A 288 -6.03 25.51 -1.07
N LEU A 289 -4.73 25.21 -1.04
CA LEU A 289 -4.20 23.85 -1.12
C LEU A 289 -4.76 22.96 -0.01
N VAL A 290 -4.72 23.44 1.23
CA VAL A 290 -5.24 22.72 2.41
C VAL A 290 -6.73 22.46 2.28
N THR A 291 -7.50 23.50 1.97
CA THR A 291 -8.96 23.41 1.91
C THR A 291 -9.41 22.52 0.77
N GLY A 292 -8.78 22.62 -0.40
CA GLY A 292 -9.10 21.80 -1.56
C GLY A 292 -8.81 20.31 -1.33
N THR A 293 -7.61 20.00 -0.84
CA THR A 293 -7.18 18.60 -0.64
C THR A 293 -7.92 17.93 0.52
N LEU A 294 -7.96 18.54 1.70
CA LEU A 294 -8.65 17.98 2.86
C LEU A 294 -10.18 18.00 2.68
N GLY A 295 -10.71 19.02 2.01
CA GLY A 295 -12.13 19.12 1.65
C GLY A 295 -12.58 17.99 0.74
N ALA A 296 -11.79 17.65 -0.30
CA ALA A 296 -12.06 16.51 -1.17
C ALA A 296 -12.08 15.18 -0.40
N GLY A 297 -11.15 15.02 0.54
CA GLY A 297 -11.09 13.87 1.46
C GLY A 297 -12.33 13.73 2.35
N LEU A 298 -12.72 14.83 2.99
CA LEU A 298 -13.88 14.88 3.88
C LEU A 298 -15.17 14.58 3.11
N LEU A 299 -15.37 15.25 1.98
CA LEU A 299 -16.54 15.04 1.11
C LEU A 299 -16.64 13.58 0.68
N THR A 300 -15.54 13.01 0.17
CA THR A 300 -15.53 11.61 -0.27
C THR A 300 -15.80 10.64 0.88
N SER A 301 -15.29 10.92 2.08
CA SER A 301 -15.58 10.14 3.28
C SER A 301 -17.08 10.15 3.61
N VAL A 302 -17.71 11.34 3.62
CA VAL A 302 -19.13 11.50 3.95
C VAL A 302 -20.01 10.81 2.90
N VAL A 303 -19.73 11.02 1.61
CA VAL A 303 -20.47 10.39 0.51
C VAL A 303 -20.35 8.86 0.58
N THR A 304 -19.14 8.34 0.79
CA THR A 304 -18.91 6.89 0.91
C THR A 304 -19.65 6.30 2.11
N ALA A 305 -19.63 7.00 3.25
CA ALA A 305 -20.38 6.58 4.43
C ALA A 305 -21.88 6.53 4.14
N GLY A 306 -22.44 7.59 3.55
CA GLY A 306 -23.85 7.67 3.15
C GLY A 306 -24.25 6.52 2.23
N LEU A 307 -23.51 6.28 1.15
CA LEU A 307 -23.76 5.20 0.20
C LEU A 307 -23.74 3.82 0.88
N LEU A 308 -22.73 3.52 1.70
CA LEU A 308 -22.62 2.22 2.37
C LEU A 308 -23.67 2.03 3.48
N THR A 309 -24.20 3.11 4.06
CA THR A 309 -25.34 3.03 4.98
C THR A 309 -26.67 2.81 4.27
N ALA A 310 -26.84 3.39 3.07
CA ALA A 310 -28.10 3.34 2.31
C ALA A 310 -28.30 2.01 1.54
N LEU A 311 -27.22 1.32 1.15
CA LEU A 311 -27.33 0.07 0.38
C LEU A 311 -27.96 -1.09 1.20
N PRO A 312 -29.03 -1.76 0.68
CA PRO A 312 -29.64 -2.93 1.29
C PRO A 312 -28.67 -4.12 1.37
N GLN A 313 -28.82 -4.97 2.39
CA GLN A 313 -28.00 -6.19 2.49
C GLN A 313 -28.43 -7.22 1.45
N HIS A 314 -27.45 -7.84 0.76
CA HIS A 314 -27.68 -9.17 0.23
C HIS A 314 -27.82 -10.12 1.44
N PRO A 315 -28.94 -10.87 1.57
CA PRO A 315 -29.04 -11.89 2.60
C PRO A 315 -27.88 -12.87 2.43
N ASN A 316 -27.21 -13.19 3.54
CA ASN A 316 -26.24 -14.28 3.52
C ASN A 316 -26.95 -15.54 3.00
N PRO A 317 -26.33 -16.32 2.10
CA PRO A 317 -26.88 -17.62 1.75
C PRO A 317 -27.08 -18.42 3.04
N PRO A 318 -28.21 -19.15 3.18
CA PRO A 318 -28.45 -19.96 4.35
C PRO A 318 -27.28 -20.93 4.56
N PRO A 319 -26.94 -21.25 5.83
CA PRO A 319 -25.98 -22.31 6.10
C PRO A 319 -26.43 -23.57 5.37
N VAL A 320 -25.51 -24.22 4.66
CA VAL A 320 -25.76 -25.51 4.01
C VAL A 320 -26.05 -26.52 5.12
N GLU A 321 -27.33 -26.75 5.41
CA GLU A 321 -27.79 -27.89 6.21
C GLU A 321 -27.51 -29.15 5.41
N GLY A 322 -26.39 -29.82 5.72
CA GLY A 322 -26.01 -31.01 4.97
C GLY A 322 -24.74 -31.65 5.48
N THR A 323 -24.77 -32.13 6.73
CA THR A 323 -24.12 -33.39 7.17
C THR A 323 -24.49 -33.63 8.64
N SER A 324 -25.77 -33.89 8.90
CA SER A 324 -26.18 -34.68 10.06
C SER A 324 -25.86 -36.14 9.76
N THR A 325 -24.64 -36.60 10.04
CA THR A 325 -24.39 -38.03 10.17
C THR A 325 -25.01 -38.49 11.49
N SER A 326 -26.29 -38.82 11.43
CA SER A 326 -26.99 -39.60 12.46
C SER A 326 -26.39 -41.01 12.49
N TRP A 327 -25.39 -41.23 13.33
CA TRP A 327 -25.03 -42.58 13.76
C TRP A 327 -25.98 -42.98 14.89
N THR A 328 -27.10 -43.57 14.50
CA THR A 328 -27.96 -44.36 15.38
C THR A 328 -28.18 -45.74 14.77
N SER A 329 -27.49 -46.74 15.32
CA SER A 329 -27.98 -48.11 15.48
C SER A 329 -27.22 -48.68 16.69
N LYS A 330 -27.87 -49.04 17.81
CA LYS A 330 -28.45 -50.38 18.07
C LYS A 330 -27.46 -51.46 17.60
N SER A 331 -26.88 -52.31 18.46
CA SER A 331 -27.36 -52.99 19.66
C SER A 331 -26.21 -53.30 20.62
#